data_AF-X0SV99-F1
#
_entry.id   AF-X0SV99-F1
#
_cell.length_a   1.000
_cell.length_b   1.000
_cell.length_c   1.000
_cell.angle_alpha   90.00
_cell.angle_beta   90.00
_cell.angle_gamma   90.00
#
_symmetry.space_group_name_H-M   'P 1'
#
loop_
_entity.id
_entity.type
_entity.pdbx_description
1 polymer ?
#
loop_
_entity_poly.entity_id
_entity_poly.type
_entity_poly.pdbx_seq_one_letter_code
_entity_poly.pdbx_strand_id
1 'polypeptide(L)' 'MEFKEKAIDLGLRKEEPDLDINLRPKFFKEFIGQENIRKNFKIYISAARKREEPIDHILLYGPPGLGKT' A
#
# COMPACT_ATOMS: atom_id res chain seq x y z
N MET A 1 50.70 9.32 22.25
CA MET A 1 49.24 9.18 22.43
C MET A 1 48.66 8.81 21.08
N GLU A 2 48.16 7.60 21.01
CA GLU A 2 47.79 6.89 19.79
C GLU A 2 46.43 7.41 19.28
N PHE A 3 46.42 8.06 18.12
CA PHE A 3 45.20 8.46 17.45
C PHE A 3 44.59 7.21 16.80
N LYS A 4 43.64 6.57 17.50
CA LYS A 4 42.82 5.50 16.91
C LYS A 4 41.82 6.12 15.94
N GLU A 5 42.06 5.93 14.65
CA GLU A 5 41.04 6.05 13.61
C GLU A 5 39.84 5.20 14.03
N LYS A 6 38.71 5.86 14.33
CA LYS A 6 37.42 5.19 14.37
C LYS A 6 37.10 4.83 12.92
N ALA A 7 37.49 3.62 12.53
CA ALA A 7 36.94 2.95 11.38
C ALA A 7 35.41 3.08 11.46
N ILE A 8 34.85 3.73 10.46
CA ILE A 8 33.42 3.85 10.26
C ILE A 8 32.98 2.41 10.02
N ASP A 9 32.30 1.83 11.00
CA ASP A 9 31.62 0.56 10.84
C ASP A 9 30.64 0.74 9.67
N LEU A 10 31.07 0.33 8.47
CA LEU A 10 30.22 0.06 7.31
C LEU A 10 29.42 -1.21 7.62
N GLY A 11 28.74 -1.18 8.78
CA GLY A 11 27.77 -2.16 9.20
C GLY A 11 26.71 -2.16 8.13
N LEU A 12 26.78 -3.18 7.28
CA LEU A 12 25.74 -3.62 6.37
C LEU A 12 24.40 -3.29 7.02
N ARG A 13 23.77 -2.20 6.56
CA ARG A 13 22.41 -1.88 6.93
C ARG A 13 21.62 -3.01 6.28
N LYS A 14 21.44 -4.12 7.01
CA LYS A 14 20.37 -5.07 6.73
C LYS A 14 19.17 -4.17 6.61
N GLU A 15 18.68 -4.01 5.39
CA GLU A 15 17.48 -3.26 5.07
C GLU A 15 16.46 -3.72 6.09
N GLU A 16 16.14 -2.87 7.08
CA GLU A 16 15.04 -3.15 7.98
C GLU A 16 13.87 -3.44 7.05
N PRO A 17 13.24 -4.63 7.11
CA PRO A 17 12.16 -4.95 6.20
C PRO A 17 11.14 -3.85 6.36
N ASP A 18 10.95 -3.10 5.27
CA ASP A 18 10.21 -1.86 5.21
C ASP A 18 8.82 -2.10 5.84
N LEU A 19 8.69 -1.77 7.14
CA LEU A 19 7.54 -2.18 7.96
C LEU A 19 6.22 -1.65 7.36
N ASP A 20 6.33 -0.58 6.57
CA ASP A 20 5.25 0.07 5.83
C ASP A 20 4.63 -0.85 4.76
N ILE A 21 5.40 -1.80 4.19
CA ILE A 21 4.89 -2.79 3.22
C ILE A 21 3.83 -3.70 3.86
N ASN A 22 3.93 -4.00 5.16
CA ASN A 22 2.99 -4.88 5.84
C ASN A 22 1.66 -4.20 6.17
N LEU A 23 1.63 -2.86 6.24
CA LEU A 23 0.43 -2.09 6.60
C LEU A 23 -0.45 -1.75 5.39
N ARG A 24 0.10 -1.84 4.17
CA ARG A 24 -0.66 -1.59 2.93
C ARG A 24 -1.18 -2.91 2.36
N PRO A 25 -2.49 -3.17 2.46
CA PRO A 25 -3.06 -4.42 1.99
C PRO A 25 -2.90 -4.56 0.47
N LYS A 26 -2.51 -5.75 0.01
CA LYS A 26 -2.36 -6.07 -1.42
C LYS A 26 -3.66 -6.56 -2.02
N PHE A 27 -4.53 -7.13 -1.19
CA PHE A 27 -5.81 -7.68 -1.60
C PHE A 27 -6.95 -6.98 -0.86
N PHE A 28 -8.10 -6.82 -1.54
CA PHE A 28 -9.31 -6.26 -0.92
C PHE A 28 -9.73 -6.99 0.36
N LYS A 29 -9.42 -8.30 0.50
CA LYS A 29 -9.71 -9.09 1.71
C LYS A 29 -8.92 -8.65 2.94
N GLU A 30 -7.74 -8.05 2.75
CA GLU A 30 -6.84 -7.58 3.80
C GLU A 30 -7.17 -6.12 4.20
N PHE A 31 -7.89 -5.39 3.35
CA PHE A 31 -8.32 -4.01 3.64
C PHE A 31 -9.41 -4.01 4.71
N ILE A 32 -9.12 -3.46 5.88
CA ILE A 32 -10.04 -3.49 7.02
C ILE A 32 -11.06 -2.35 6.90
N GLY A 33 -12.36 -2.69 7.00
CA GLY A 33 -13.46 -1.73 6.93
C GLY A 33 -13.91 -1.39 5.51
N GLN A 34 -14.66 -0.29 5.37
CA GLN A 34 -15.22 0.21 4.11
C GLN A 34 -15.94 -0.86 3.25
N GLU A 35 -16.70 -1.76 3.87
CA GLU A 35 -17.35 -2.91 3.20
C GLU A 35 -18.12 -2.53 1.94
N ASN A 36 -18.88 -1.43 2.02
CA ASN A 36 -19.70 -0.95 0.90
C ASN A 36 -18.84 -0.55 -0.30
N ILE A 37 -17.72 0.16 -0.05
CA ILE A 37 -16.78 0.58 -1.10
C ILE A 37 -16.12 -0.65 -1.72
N ARG A 38 -15.65 -1.60 -0.90
CA ARG A 38 -15.04 -2.85 -1.39
C ARG A 38 -16.02 -3.66 -2.25
N LYS A 39 -17.28 -3.75 -1.84
CA LYS A 39 -18.33 -4.45 -2.60
C LYS A 39 -18.58 -3.78 -3.95
N ASN A 40 -18.71 -2.45 -3.97
CA ASN A 40 -18.91 -1.69 -5.20
C ASN A 40 -17.73 -1.86 -6.16
N PHE A 41 -16.49 -1.75 -5.68
CA PHE A 41 -15.31 -1.98 -6.51
C PHE A 41 -15.27 -3.38 -7.12
N LYS A 42 -15.62 -4.42 -6.36
CA LYS A 42 -15.72 -5.78 -6.91
C LYS A 42 -16.70 -5.86 -8.08
N ILE A 43 -17.83 -5.17 -7.98
CA ILE A 43 -18.85 -5.12 -9.05
C ILE A 43 -18.30 -4.35 -10.27
N TYR A 44 -17.76 -3.14 -10.08
CA TYR A 44 -17.22 -2.33 -11.18
C TYR A 44 -16.07 -3.03 -11.92
N ILE A 45 -15.11 -3.58 -11.18
CA ILE A 45 -13.97 -4.31 -11.75
C ILE A 45 -14.46 -5.55 -12.51
N SER A 46 -15.42 -6.30 -11.96
CA SER A 46 -15.98 -7.47 -12.63
C SER A 46 -16.72 -7.09 -13.92
N ALA A 47 -17.44 -5.97 -13.92
CA ALA A 47 -18.17 -5.48 -15.07
C ALA A 47 -17.22 -5.01 -16.19
N ALA A 48 -16.21 -4.19 -15.85
CA ALA A 48 -15.19 -3.74 -16.80
C ALA A 48 -14.42 -4.92 -17.41
N ARG A 49 -14.03 -5.90 -16.59
CA ARG A 49 -13.39 -7.13 -17.07
C ARG A 49 -14.26 -7.93 -18.04
N LYS A 50 -15.57 -8.03 -17.79
CA LYS A 50 -16.51 -8.72 -18.68
C LYS A 50 -16.69 -8.01 -20.02
N ARG A 51 -16.52 -6.69 -20.05
CA ARG A 51 -16.61 -5.86 -21.26
C ARG A 51 -15.27 -5.69 -21.98
N GLU A 52 -14.19 -6.22 -21.40
CA GLU A 52 -12.82 -6.08 -21.90
C GLU A 52 -12.40 -4.61 -22.11
N GLU A 53 -12.90 -3.72 -21.26
CA GLU A 53 -12.63 -2.29 -21.31
C GLU A 53 -11.98 -1.80 -19.99
N PRO A 54 -11.31 -0.63 -20.01
CA PRO A 54 -10.85 0.02 -18.80
C PRO A 54 -12.00 0.28 -17.82
N ILE A 55 -11.70 0.25 -16.52
CA ILE A 55 -12.68 0.72 -15.52
C ILE A 55 -12.95 2.21 -15.73
N ASP A 56 -14.20 2.62 -15.55
CA ASP A 56 -14.59 4.03 -15.59
C ASP A 56 -13.84 4.88 -14.56
N HIS A 57 -13.84 6.20 -14.74
CA HIS A 57 -13.24 7.13 -13.79
C HIS A 57 -13.96 7.09 -12.44
N ILE A 58 -13.21 6.87 -11.35
CA ILE A 58 -13.75 6.81 -9.98
C ILE A 58 -13.14 7.94 -9.15
N LEU A 59 -13.99 8.75 -8.53
CA LEU A 59 -13.59 9.77 -7.58
C LEU A 59 -13.71 9.25 -6.15
N LEU A 60 -12.59 9.20 -5.44
CA LEU A 60 -12.54 8.88 -4.02
C LEU A 60 -12.45 10.15 -3.18
N TYR A 61 -13.46 10.43 -2.36
CA TYR A 61 -13.52 11.60 -1.49
C TYR A 61 -13.78 11.23 -0.03
N GLY A 62 -13.43 12.15 0.88
CA GLY A 62 -13.73 12.03 2.32
C GLY A 62 -12.61 12.57 3.22
N PRO A 63 -12.80 12.56 4.55
CA PRO A 63 -11.81 13.00 5.55
C PRO A 63 -10.42 12.33 5.42
N PRO A 64 -9.33 12.96 5.89
CA PRO A 64 -7.99 12.37 5.85
C PRO A 64 -7.93 11.06 6.66
N GLY A 65 -7.03 10.14 6.29
CA GLY A 65 -6.80 8.87 7.02
C GLY A 65 -7.76 7.71 6.71
N LEU A 66 -8.65 7.86 5.72
CA LEU A 66 -9.65 6.82 5.36
C LEU A 66 -9.16 5.79 4.32
N GLY A 67 -7.88 5.78 3.98
CA GLY A 67 -7.33 4.82 2.99
C GLY A 67 -7.84 5.05 1.58
N LYS A 68 -7.83 6.31 1.10
CA LYS A 68 -8.12 6.67 -0.30
C LYS A 68 -6.97 6.33 -1.26
N THR A 69 -5.77 6.15 -0.71
CA THR A 69 -4.50 5.86 -1.40
C THR A 69 -4.00 4.52 -0.91
#